data_AF-A0A429RU20-F1
#
_entry.id   AF-A0A429RU20-F1
#
_cell.length_a   1.000
_cell.length_b   1.000
_cell.length_c   1.000
_cell.angle_alpha   90.00
_cell.angle_beta   90.00
_cell.angle_gamma   90.00
#
_symmetry.space_group_name_H-M   'P 1'
#
loop_
_entity.id
_entity.type
_entity.pdbx_description
1 polymer ?
#
loop_
_entity_poly.entity_id
_entity_poly.type
_entity_poly.pdbx_seq_one_letter_code
_entity_poly.pdbx_strand_id
1 'polypeptide(L)'
;LPLVAPLVSGHSDLAIGTRLARSSRVVRGAKREFVSRAYNLLLRSSLAARFSDAQCGFKAIRRDVAERLLPLVEDSGWFFDTELLVLAERAGLRIHEVPVDWVDDPGS
;
A
#
# COMPACT_ATOMS: atom_id res chain seq x y z
N LEU A 1 7.15 -14.75 8.44
CA LEU A 1 7.33 -13.78 7.33
C LEU A 1 5.96 -13.39 6.74
N PRO A 2 5.18 -12.55 7.42
CA PRO A 2 3.78 -12.30 7.03
C PRO A 2 3.63 -11.61 5.66
N LEU A 3 4.58 -10.75 5.27
CA LEU A 3 4.55 -10.04 3.99
C LEU A 3 4.96 -10.92 2.79
N VAL A 4 5.87 -11.88 2.99
CA VAL A 4 6.43 -12.72 1.92
C VAL A 4 5.66 -14.02 1.75
N ALA A 5 5.06 -14.56 2.81
CA ALA A 5 4.26 -15.78 2.79
C ALA A 5 3.19 -15.81 1.68
N PRO A 6 2.34 -14.78 1.48
CA PRO A 6 1.31 -14.81 0.43
C PRO A 6 1.90 -14.78 -0.99
N LEU A 7 3.12 -14.25 -1.16
CA LEU A 7 3.83 -14.20 -2.44
C LEU A 7 4.43 -15.56 -2.78
N VAL A 8 5.07 -16.19 -1.80
CA VAL A 8 5.70 -17.52 -1.94
C VAL A 8 4.64 -18.60 -2.17
N SER A 9 3.46 -18.48 -1.55
CA SER A 9 2.35 -19.41 -1.78
C SER A 9 1.61 -19.18 -3.10
N GLY A 10 1.96 -18.13 -3.87
CA GLY A 10 1.25 -17.75 -5.10
C GLY A 10 -0.18 -17.24 -4.89
N HIS A 11 -0.58 -16.95 -3.65
CA HIS A 11 -1.91 -16.45 -3.32
C HIS A 11 -2.06 -14.97 -3.68
N SER A 12 -0.96 -14.23 -3.69
CA SER A 12 -0.94 -12.81 -4.03
C SER A 12 0.28 -12.44 -4.85
N ASP A 13 0.14 -11.39 -5.62
CA ASP A 13 1.16 -10.90 -6.55
C ASP A 13 1.93 -9.73 -5.92
N LEU A 14 1.27 -9.01 -5.01
CA LEU A 14 1.80 -7.93 -4.19
C LEU A 14 1.30 -8.07 -2.75
N ALA A 15 2.14 -7.73 -1.78
CA ALA A 15 1.77 -7.61 -0.38
C ALA A 15 2.17 -6.23 0.15
N ILE A 16 1.26 -5.56 0.84
CA ILE A 16 1.49 -4.24 1.44
C ILE A 16 1.22 -4.28 2.93
N GLY A 17 1.97 -3.50 3.69
CA GLY A 17 1.61 -3.14 5.05
C GLY A 17 0.40 -2.20 5.03
N THR A 18 -0.46 -2.30 6.03
CA THR A 18 -1.52 -1.32 6.29
C THR A 18 -1.45 -0.82 7.72
N ARG A 19 -1.35 0.50 7.86
CA ARG A 19 -1.41 1.19 9.16
C ARG A 19 -2.86 1.55 9.52
N LEU A 20 -3.81 1.31 8.62
CA LEU A 20 -5.22 1.67 8.79
C LEU A 20 -6.11 0.47 9.15
N ALA A 21 -5.55 -0.74 9.21
CA ALA A 21 -6.27 -1.89 9.74
C ALA A 21 -6.59 -1.70 11.23
N ARG A 22 -7.74 -2.24 11.65
CA ARG A 22 -8.23 -2.14 13.04
C ARG A 22 -7.25 -2.72 14.08
N SER A 23 -6.45 -3.71 13.67
CA SER A 23 -5.45 -4.36 14.51
C SER A 23 -4.09 -3.65 14.52
N SER A 24 -3.88 -2.64 13.67
CA SER A 24 -2.63 -1.87 13.61
C SER A 24 -2.55 -0.90 14.78
N ARG A 25 -1.42 -0.89 15.49
CA ARG A 25 -1.13 0.15 16.50
C ARG A 25 -0.31 1.25 15.85
N VAL A 26 -0.90 2.43 15.72
CA VAL A 26 -0.23 3.57 15.12
C VAL A 26 -0.19 4.75 16.06
N VAL A 27 1.02 5.26 16.32
CA VAL A 27 1.24 6.48 17.08
C VAL A 27 1.58 7.59 16.07
N ARG A 28 0.63 8.47 15.80
CA ARG A 28 0.79 9.63 14.90
C ARG A 28 -0.08 10.82 15.30
N GLY A 29 0.29 12.01 14.83
CA GLY A 29 -0.47 13.23 15.09
C GLY A 29 -1.86 13.22 14.43
N ALA A 30 -2.87 13.76 15.12
CA ALA A 30 -4.27 13.74 14.67
C ALA A 30 -4.48 14.36 13.27
N LYS A 31 -3.73 15.43 12.94
CA LYS A 31 -3.77 16.05 11.60
C LYS A 31 -3.30 15.07 10.51
N ARG A 32 -2.21 14.33 10.74
CA ARG A 32 -1.68 13.35 9.78
C ARG A 32 -2.64 12.18 9.61
N GLU A 33 -3.24 11.71 10.69
CA GLU A 33 -4.27 10.65 10.66
C GLU A 33 -5.46 11.09 9.81
N PHE A 34 -5.99 12.30 10.03
CA PHE A 34 -7.11 12.82 9.25
C PHE A 34 -6.78 12.94 7.76
N VAL A 35 -5.64 13.54 7.42
CA VAL A 35 -5.19 13.69 6.02
C VAL A 35 -5.02 12.32 5.35
N SER A 36 -4.38 11.36 6.03
CA SER A 36 -4.18 10.01 5.49
C SER A 36 -5.51 9.28 5.24
N ARG A 37 -6.46 9.36 6.18
CA ARG A 37 -7.79 8.75 6.00
C ARG A 37 -8.59 9.42 4.89
N ALA A 38 -8.58 10.75 4.81
CA ALA A 38 -9.26 11.49 3.75
C ALA A 38 -8.68 11.14 2.37
N TYR A 39 -7.36 11.03 2.26
CA TYR A 39 -6.69 10.62 1.03
C TYR A 39 -7.09 9.21 0.59
N ASN A 40 -7.04 8.23 1.49
CA ASN A 40 -7.46 6.86 1.16
C ASN A 40 -8.96 6.78 0.84
N LEU A 41 -9.81 7.59 1.48
CA LEU A 41 -11.23 7.68 1.13
C LEU A 41 -11.43 8.21 -0.29
N LEU A 42 -10.69 9.25 -0.68
CA LEU A 42 -10.72 9.77 -2.05
C LEU A 42 -10.36 8.67 -3.05
N LEU A 43 -9.24 7.96 -2.85
CA LEU A 43 -8.82 6.88 -3.75
C LEU A 43 -9.88 5.77 -3.89
N ARG A 44 -10.50 5.36 -2.77
CA ARG A 44 -11.57 4.36 -2.79
C ARG A 44 -12.80 4.84 -3.54
N SER A 45 -13.13 6.14 -3.43
CA SER A 45 -14.30 6.73 -4.11
C SER A 45 -14.07 7.04 -5.58
N SER A 46 -12.89 7.54 -5.96
CA SER A 46 -12.61 8.06 -7.30
C SER A 46 -11.96 7.02 -8.22
N LEU A 47 -11.17 6.10 -7.66
CA LEU A 47 -10.44 5.08 -8.42
C LEU A 47 -10.95 3.66 -8.15
N ALA A 48 -12.03 3.52 -7.37
CA ALA A 48 -12.56 2.24 -6.90
C ALA A 48 -11.49 1.35 -6.24
N ALA A 49 -10.50 1.99 -5.61
CA ALA A 49 -9.37 1.29 -5.00
C ALA A 49 -9.86 0.32 -3.92
N ARG A 50 -9.31 -0.91 -3.89
CA ARG A 50 -9.70 -1.93 -2.90
C ARG A 50 -8.72 -2.05 -1.74
N PHE A 51 -7.49 -1.53 -1.89
CA PHE A 51 -6.52 -1.41 -0.80
C PHE A 51 -6.89 -0.31 0.20
N SER A 52 -6.41 -0.46 1.43
CA SER A 52 -6.75 0.43 2.56
C SER A 52 -5.72 1.51 2.85
N ASP A 53 -4.42 1.28 2.57
CA ASP A 53 -3.33 2.21 2.88
C ASP A 53 -2.36 2.33 1.68
N ALA A 54 -2.59 3.33 0.83
CA ALA A 54 -1.76 3.58 -0.34
C ALA A 54 -0.31 3.91 0.05
N GLN A 55 -0.16 4.72 1.10
CA GLN A 55 1.07 5.45 1.44
C GLN A 55 2.01 4.65 2.34
N CYS A 56 1.70 3.37 2.62
CA CYS A 56 2.58 2.55 3.43
C CYS A 56 3.73 2.04 2.57
N GLY A 57 4.94 2.53 2.84
CA GLY A 57 6.16 2.13 2.11
C GLY A 57 6.63 0.71 2.39
N PHE A 58 6.04 0.01 3.37
CA PHE A 58 6.34 -1.40 3.59
C PHE A 58 5.59 -2.28 2.59
N LYS A 59 6.27 -2.68 1.51
CA LYS A 59 5.68 -3.47 0.41
C LYS A 59 6.63 -4.59 -0.03
N ALA A 60 6.07 -5.69 -0.51
CA ALA A 60 6.82 -6.75 -1.17
C ALA A 60 6.07 -7.18 -2.43
N ILE A 61 6.81 -7.32 -3.52
CA ILE A 61 6.30 -7.63 -4.85
C ILE A 61 7.05 -8.85 -5.39
N ARG A 62 6.35 -9.72 -6.11
CA ARG A 62 7.02 -10.79 -6.86
C ARG A 62 7.88 -10.18 -7.96
N ARG A 63 9.09 -10.73 -8.19
CA ARG A 63 10.04 -10.18 -9.17
C ARG A 63 9.43 -10.04 -10.57
N ASP A 64 8.78 -11.08 -11.07
CA ASP A 64 8.17 -11.11 -12.40
C ASP A 64 7.04 -10.08 -12.55
N VAL A 65 6.36 -9.75 -11.45
CA VAL A 65 5.33 -8.71 -11.41
C VAL A 65 5.98 -7.33 -11.40
N ALA A 66 7.04 -7.14 -10.62
CA ALA A 66 7.78 -5.89 -10.52
C ALA A 66 8.39 -5.48 -11.87
N GLU A 67 9.01 -6.42 -12.58
CA GLU A 67 9.60 -6.18 -13.91
C GLU A 67 8.57 -5.70 -14.95
N ARG A 68 7.30 -6.08 -14.77
CA ARG A 68 6.20 -5.66 -15.66
C ARG A 68 5.55 -4.35 -15.22
N LEU A 69 5.46 -4.11 -13.92
CA LEU A 69 4.67 -3.02 -13.35
C LEU A 69 5.50 -1.75 -13.14
N LEU A 70 6.73 -1.87 -12.64
CA LEU A 70 7.58 -0.71 -12.34
C LEU A 70 7.87 0.19 -13.56
N PRO A 71 8.07 -0.33 -14.78
CA PRO A 71 8.26 0.53 -15.96
C PRO A 71 7.03 1.36 -16.34
N LEU A 72 5.85 1.04 -15.80
CA LEU A 72 4.61 1.76 -16.06
C LEU A 72 4.33 2.88 -15.05
N VAL A 73 5.10 2.93 -13.95
CA VAL A 73 4.98 3.96 -12.92
C VAL A 73 5.74 5.20 -13.39
N GLU A 74 5.05 6.33 -13.54
CA GLU A 74 5.65 7.58 -14.00
C GLU A 74 6.20 8.44 -12.85
N ASP A 75 5.52 8.44 -11.69
CA ASP A 75 5.90 9.23 -10.53
C ASP A 75 6.97 8.49 -9.70
N SER A 76 8.14 9.12 -9.53
CA SER A 76 9.21 8.61 -8.66
C SER A 76 9.25 9.30 -7.29
N GLY A 77 8.24 10.10 -6.99
CA GLY A 77 8.13 10.90 -5.78
C GLY A 77 7.10 10.32 -4.81
N TRP A 78 6.35 11.21 -4.16
CA TRP A 78 5.39 10.84 -3.13
C TRP A 78 4.19 10.03 -3.65
N PHE A 79 3.87 10.14 -4.95
CA PHE A 79 2.72 9.46 -5.54
C PHE A 79 3.04 8.06 -6.06
N PHE A 80 4.32 7.71 -6.18
CA PHE A 80 4.83 6.40 -6.60
C PHE A 80 4.02 5.23 -6.02
N ASP A 81 3.84 5.19 -4.70
CA ASP A 81 3.16 4.07 -4.03
C ASP A 81 1.68 3.94 -4.44
N THR A 82 0.99 5.07 -4.59
CA THR A 82 -0.41 5.10 -5.03
C THR A 82 -0.52 4.66 -6.48
N GLU A 83 0.33 5.20 -7.35
CA GLU A 83 0.35 4.85 -8.76
C GLU A 83 0.62 3.35 -8.96
N LEU A 84 1.65 2.82 -8.28
CA LEU A 84 1.99 1.41 -8.29
C LEU A 84 0.78 0.54 -7.93
N LEU A 85 0.06 0.89 -6.86
CA LEU A 85 -1.10 0.10 -6.40
C LEU A 85 -2.30 0.21 -7.33
N VAL A 86 -2.57 1.40 -7.87
CA VAL A 86 -3.64 1.62 -8.84
C VAL A 86 -3.36 0.85 -10.13
N LEU A 87 -2.13 0.88 -10.63
CA LEU A 87 -1.71 0.10 -11.79
C LEU A 87 -1.83 -1.40 -11.51
N ALA A 88 -1.44 -1.86 -10.32
CA ALA A 88 -1.56 -3.27 -9.94
C ALA A 88 -3.01 -3.75 -9.95
N GLU A 89 -3.94 -2.99 -9.35
CA GLU A 89 -5.37 -3.34 -9.36
C GLU A 89 -5.96 -3.31 -10.76
N ARG A 90 -5.60 -2.31 -11.58
CA ARG A 90 -6.05 -2.22 -12.98
C ARG A 90 -5.52 -3.35 -13.85
N ALA A 91 -4.32 -3.86 -13.54
CA ALA A 91 -3.76 -5.05 -14.17
C ALA A 91 -4.37 -6.37 -13.65
N GLY A 92 -5.34 -6.31 -12.72
CA GLY A 92 -6.01 -7.48 -12.15
C GLY A 92 -5.15 -8.27 -11.16
N LEU A 93 -4.08 -7.67 -10.64
CA LEU A 93 -3.17 -8.33 -9.69
C LEU A 93 -3.80 -8.42 -8.29
N ARG A 94 -3.47 -9.49 -7.57
CA ARG A 94 -3.97 -9.71 -6.21
C ARG A 94 -3.05 -9.05 -5.20
N ILE A 95 -3.60 -8.09 -4.46
CA ILE A 95 -2.91 -7.36 -3.40
C ILE A 95 -3.35 -7.91 -2.04
N HIS A 96 -2.39 -8.27 -1.19
CA HIS A 96 -2.62 -8.69 0.18
C HIS A 96 -2.22 -7.59 1.17
N GLU A 97 -3.07 -7.31 2.15
CA GLU A 97 -2.79 -6.30 3.18
C GLU A 97 -2.42 -6.97 4.50
N VAL A 98 -1.27 -6.60 5.05
CA VAL A 98 -0.75 -7.09 6.33
C VAL A 98 -0.82 -5.95 7.34
N PRO A 99 -1.52 -6.10 8.48
CA PRO A 99 -1.49 -5.10 9.54
C PRO A 99 -0.07 -4.86 10.04
N VAL A 100 0.33 -3.60 10.20
CA VAL A 100 1.64 -3.23 10.74
C VAL A 100 1.51 -2.27 11.92
N ASP A 101 2.35 -2.47 12.93
CA ASP A 101 2.55 -1.51 14.01
C ASP A 101 3.53 -0.42 13.51
N TRP A 102 3.19 0.85 13.72
CA TRP A 102 3.94 1.98 13.18
C TRP A 102 4.02 3.13 14.19
N VAL A 103 5.20 3.76 14.28
CA VAL A 103 5.41 4.95 15.11
C VAL A 103 5.97 6.03 14.19
N ASP A 104 5.25 7.15 14.06
CA ASP A 104 5.71 8.29 13.27
C ASP A 104 6.96 8.90 13.90
N ASP A 105 7.98 9.17 13.07
CA ASP A 105 9.11 10.00 13.46
C ASP A 105 8.67 11.47 13.49
N PRO A 106 8.77 12.17 14.65
CA PRO A 106 8.37 13.58 14.79
C PRO A 106 9.09 14.54 13.83
N GLY A 107 10.20 14.13 13.23
CA GLY A 107 10.98 14.95 12.30
C GLY A 107 10.59 14.84 10.82
N SER A 108 9.59 14.02 10.48
CA SER A 108 9.14 13.76 9.10
C SER A 108 7.77 14.32 8.78
#